data_AF-A0A8S8YQ38-F1
#
_entry.id   AF-A0A8S8YQ38-F1
#
_cell.length_a   1.000
_cell.length_b   1.000
_cell.length_c   1.000
_cell.angle_alpha   90.00
_cell.angle_beta   90.00
_cell.angle_gamma   90.00
#
_symmetry.space_group_name_H-M   'P 1'
#
loop_
_entity.id
_entity.type
_entity.pdbx_description
1 polymer ?
#
loop_
_entity_poly.entity_id
_entity_poly.type
_entity_poly.pdbx_seq_one_letter_code
_entity_poly.pdbx_strand_id
1 'polypeptide(L)'
;MRSFEGLADFLIPRRKKVHFLVLVVSVLMIPGIIASFEPIDIESYDMESPELEANQVLRDEFTAAGNIWGFGIFVRDPAFVGDPDSDVDMIAEYPGVGGGVTDPRGGILNLTVLREIDTDADTLRSSEISQFYLPLASEISGDPTFGILDLATEFRTFMANESSLTKPRIDPYKLSATLDIEASTDPAPTNWSDCGELECLTFDDPNLTQDHIDLAAHRMANNSNGAFLRFLSNDRAFLPDEDGLVIGPVGHRISENGSLVSDNWERGRWSASAAWLIVNFDRDEMQRNGWTFTWKNATSQFGYGGTGWN
;
A
#
# COMPACT_ATOMS: atom_id res chain seq x y z
N MET A 1 18.65 -26.54 56.39
CA MET A 1 17.44 -25.92 55.81
C MET A 1 16.73 -25.17 56.93
N ARG A 2 16.59 -23.84 56.84
CA ARG A 2 15.77 -23.07 57.79
C ARG A 2 14.30 -23.42 57.50
N SER A 3 13.59 -24.05 58.43
CA SER A 3 12.21 -24.51 58.21
C SER A 3 11.24 -23.33 58.26
N PHE A 4 10.20 -23.39 57.43
CA PHE A 4 9.10 -22.41 57.39
C PHE A 4 8.19 -22.51 58.62
N GLU A 5 8.43 -23.44 59.55
CA GLU A 5 7.62 -23.66 60.75
C GLU A 5 7.60 -22.44 61.65
N GLY A 6 8.76 -21.80 61.89
CA GLY A 6 8.83 -20.58 62.69
C GLY A 6 8.09 -19.38 62.08
N LEU A 7 8.00 -19.33 60.75
CA LEU A 7 7.21 -18.32 60.04
C LEU A 7 5.71 -18.62 60.16
N ALA A 8 5.31 -19.89 60.02
CA ALA A 8 3.93 -20.34 60.18
C ALA A 8 3.40 -20.09 61.60
N ASP A 9 4.20 -20.41 62.62
CA ASP A 9 3.87 -20.17 64.03
C ASP A 9 3.70 -18.68 64.35
N PHE A 10 4.38 -17.80 63.60
CA PHE A 10 4.23 -16.36 63.75
C PHE A 10 2.98 -15.80 63.03
N LEU A 11 2.69 -16.30 61.82
CA LEU A 11 1.64 -15.80 60.94
C LEU A 11 0.24 -16.35 61.30
N ILE A 12 0.12 -17.65 61.62
CA ILE A 12 -1.17 -18.32 61.84
C ILE A 12 -1.96 -17.73 63.02
N PRO A 13 -1.37 -17.49 64.21
CA PRO A 13 -2.09 -16.89 65.33
C PRO A 13 -2.53 -15.45 65.04
N ARG A 14 -1.85 -14.75 64.12
CA ARG A 14 -2.09 -13.36 63.74
C ARG A 14 -2.81 -13.22 62.40
N ARG A 15 -3.43 -14.29 61.89
CA ARG A 15 -4.02 -14.36 60.54
C ARG A 15 -4.84 -13.14 60.13
N LYS A 16 -5.67 -12.59 61.02
CA LYS A 16 -6.49 -11.40 60.71
C LYS A 16 -5.64 -10.16 60.39
N LYS A 17 -4.55 -9.93 61.13
CA LYS A 17 -3.63 -8.81 60.90
C LYS A 17 -2.78 -9.03 59.66
N VAL A 18 -2.38 -10.27 59.41
CA VAL A 18 -1.62 -10.65 58.21
C VAL A 18 -2.47 -10.50 56.94
N HIS A 19 -3.72 -10.97 56.93
CA HIS A 19 -4.62 -10.77 55.79
C HIS A 19 -4.90 -9.29 55.52
N PHE A 20 -5.08 -8.48 56.57
CA PHE A 20 -5.23 -7.03 56.42
C PHE A 20 -3.97 -6.39 55.81
N LEU A 21 -2.78 -6.78 56.26
CA LEU A 21 -1.51 -6.31 55.69
C LEU A 21 -1.38 -6.68 54.22
N VAL A 22 -1.67 -7.94 53.85
CA VAL A 22 -1.63 -8.39 52.45
C VAL A 22 -2.61 -7.59 51.61
N LEU A 23 -3.83 -7.35 52.09
CA LEU A 23 -4.83 -6.55 51.37
C LEU A 23 -4.36 -5.11 51.15
N VAL A 24 -3.76 -4.47 52.16
CA VAL A 24 -3.21 -3.10 52.05
C VAL A 24 -2.08 -3.05 51.03
N VAL A 25 -1.16 -4.03 51.06
CA VAL A 25 -0.05 -4.13 50.10
C VAL A 25 -0.59 -4.36 48.68
N SER A 26 -1.59 -5.22 48.50
CA SER A 26 -2.22 -5.45 47.20
C SER A 26 -2.91 -4.20 46.66
N VAL A 27 -3.60 -3.42 47.51
CA VAL A 27 -4.23 -2.15 47.10
C VAL A 27 -3.18 -1.11 46.69
N LEU A 28 -2.05 -1.04 47.41
CA LEU A 28 -0.93 -0.17 47.04
C LEU A 28 -0.28 -0.52 45.70
N MET A 29 -0.46 -1.74 45.19
CA MET A 29 0.04 -2.15 43.87
C MET A 29 -0.92 -1.83 42.71
N ILE A 30 -2.20 -1.52 43.00
CA ILE A 30 -3.20 -1.19 41.96
C ILE A 30 -2.75 -0.03 41.06
N PRO A 31 -2.18 1.09 41.56
CA PRO A 31 -1.70 2.17 40.71
C PRO A 31 -0.61 1.74 39.72
N GLY A 32 0.31 0.86 40.15
CA GLY A 32 1.36 0.33 39.27
C GLY A 32 0.81 -0.60 38.19
N ILE A 33 -0.23 -1.36 38.51
CA ILE A 33 -0.95 -2.20 37.54
C ILE A 33 -1.67 -1.33 36.50
N ILE A 34 -2.32 -0.24 36.92
CA ILE A 34 -2.97 0.71 36.01
C ILE A 34 -1.94 1.35 35.07
N ALA A 35 -0.77 1.74 35.59
CA ALA A 35 0.32 2.26 34.77
C ALA A 35 0.90 1.22 33.80
N SER A 36 0.92 -0.07 34.18
CA SER A 36 1.36 -1.15 33.28
C SER A 36 0.38 -1.53 32.18
N PHE A 37 -0.86 -1.03 32.24
CA PHE A 37 -1.85 -1.17 31.18
C PHE A 37 -1.81 -0.03 30.16
N GLU A 38 -0.86 0.91 30.28
CA GLU A 38 -0.52 1.76 29.15
C GLU A 38 -0.08 0.86 27.98
N PRO A 39 -0.50 1.15 26.73
CA PRO A 39 -0.13 0.36 25.58
C PRO A 39 1.38 0.16 25.57
N ILE A 40 1.82 -1.09 25.46
CA ILE A 40 3.24 -1.44 25.46
C ILE A 40 3.87 -0.72 24.26
N ASP A 41 4.56 0.37 24.55
CA ASP A 41 5.24 1.19 23.56
C ASP A 41 6.45 0.41 23.04
N ILE A 42 6.48 0.16 21.74
CA ILE A 42 7.56 -0.57 21.09
C ILE A 42 8.90 0.18 21.20
N GLU A 43 8.88 1.50 21.46
CA GLU A 43 10.09 2.27 21.78
C GLU A 43 10.70 1.91 23.14
N SER A 44 9.93 1.27 24.04
CA SER A 44 10.42 0.78 25.33
C SER A 44 11.06 -0.61 25.26
N TYR A 45 10.89 -1.32 24.15
CA TYR A 45 11.76 -2.43 23.82
C TYR A 45 13.02 -1.85 23.20
N ASP A 46 14.06 -1.74 24.02
CA ASP A 46 15.43 -1.55 23.57
C ASP A 46 15.87 -2.81 22.82
N MET A 47 15.36 -2.97 21.60
CA MET A 47 15.92 -3.86 20.60
C MET A 47 16.98 -3.02 19.90
N GLU A 48 18.21 -3.04 20.43
CA GLU A 48 19.41 -2.60 19.72
C GLU A 48 19.58 -3.47 18.46
N SER A 49 18.76 -3.17 17.46
CA SER A 49 18.73 -3.84 16.17
C SER A 49 19.50 -2.94 15.19
N PRO A 50 20.44 -3.49 14.42
CA PRO A 50 21.14 -2.73 13.39
C PRO A 50 20.18 -2.02 12.42
N GLU A 51 18.97 -2.54 12.24
CA GLU A 51 17.92 -1.93 11.41
C GLU A 51 17.30 -0.68 12.04
N LEU A 52 17.11 -0.64 13.37
CA LEU A 52 16.59 0.52 14.09
C LEU A 52 17.64 1.62 14.22
N GLU A 53 18.90 1.27 14.49
CA GLU A 53 20.03 2.20 14.49
C GLU A 53 20.25 2.80 13.09
N ALA A 54 20.22 1.97 12.04
CA ALA A 54 20.30 2.45 10.67
C ALA A 54 19.12 3.37 10.30
N ASN A 55 17.90 3.09 10.78
CA ASN A 55 16.75 3.96 10.57
C ASN A 55 16.91 5.30 11.33
N GLN A 56 17.45 5.29 12.55
CA GLN A 56 17.76 6.52 13.29
C GLN A 56 18.83 7.37 12.59
N VAL A 57 19.95 6.77 12.17
CA VAL A 57 20.99 7.45 11.39
C VAL A 57 20.42 7.98 10.07
N LEU A 58 19.58 7.19 9.37
CA LEU A 58 18.89 7.65 8.17
C LEU A 58 18.02 8.89 8.45
N ARG A 59 17.27 8.89 9.54
CA ARG A 59 16.38 10.00 9.92
C ARG A 59 17.14 11.24 10.39
N ASP A 60 18.24 11.06 11.11
CA ASP A 60 19.02 12.15 11.70
C ASP A 60 20.00 12.77 10.70
N GLU A 61 20.64 11.97 9.83
CA GLU A 61 21.58 12.45 8.81
C GLU A 61 20.90 12.84 7.48
N PHE A 62 19.76 12.23 7.14
CA PHE A 62 18.98 12.55 5.94
C PHE A 62 17.60 13.13 6.30
N THR A 63 17.58 14.21 7.07
CA THR A 63 16.37 15.02 7.35
C THR A 63 15.66 15.56 6.09
N ALA A 64 16.33 15.53 4.94
CA ALA A 64 15.73 15.83 3.63
C ALA A 64 15.00 14.64 2.98
N ALA A 65 14.98 13.46 3.60
CA ALA A 65 14.24 12.32 3.10
C ALA A 65 12.75 12.51 3.40
N GLY A 66 11.99 12.94 2.39
CA GLY A 66 10.54 12.84 2.40
C GLY A 66 10.10 11.46 2.89
N ASN A 67 9.08 11.42 3.73
CA ASN A 67 8.52 10.15 4.16
C ASN A 67 7.54 9.67 3.09
N ILE A 68 7.78 8.46 2.59
CA ILE A 68 6.87 7.77 1.67
C ILE A 68 5.90 6.92 2.47
N TRP A 69 4.61 7.12 2.26
CA TRP A 69 3.52 6.38 2.88
C TRP A 69 2.79 5.55 1.84
N GLY A 70 2.71 4.24 2.07
CA GLY A 70 1.91 3.32 1.26
C GLY A 70 0.58 3.04 1.93
N PHE A 71 -0.51 3.38 1.25
CA PHE A 71 -1.87 3.00 1.63
C PHE A 71 -2.35 1.88 0.73
N GLY A 72 -2.93 0.83 1.32
CA GLY A 72 -3.63 -0.19 0.54
C GLY A 72 -5.03 0.30 0.20
N ILE A 73 -5.39 0.30 -1.09
CA ILE A 73 -6.75 0.55 -1.56
C ILE A 73 -7.43 -0.80 -1.75
N PHE A 74 -8.57 -0.99 -1.09
CA PHE A 74 -9.40 -2.19 -1.17
C PHE A 74 -10.80 -1.79 -1.64
N VAL A 75 -11.42 -2.64 -2.47
CA VAL A 75 -12.80 -2.42 -2.91
C VAL A 75 -13.77 -2.90 -1.83
N ARG A 76 -14.55 -1.97 -1.29
CA ARG A 76 -15.56 -2.20 -0.25
C ARG A 76 -16.88 -2.67 -0.86
N ASP A 77 -17.65 -3.48 -0.13
CA ASP A 77 -19.04 -3.76 -0.52
C ASP A 77 -19.90 -2.48 -0.39
N PRO A 78 -20.60 -2.06 -1.47
CA PRO A 78 -21.42 -0.85 -1.48
C PRO A 78 -22.55 -0.85 -0.43
N ALA A 79 -23.01 -2.02 0.04
CA ALA A 79 -24.07 -2.13 1.04
C ALA A 79 -23.71 -1.47 2.37
N PHE A 80 -22.42 -1.31 2.65
CA PHE A 80 -21.93 -0.73 3.88
C PHE A 80 -21.42 0.71 3.70
N VAL A 81 -21.55 1.33 2.54
CA VAL A 81 -21.08 2.71 2.34
C VAL A 81 -21.84 3.67 3.27
N GLY A 82 -21.09 4.41 4.10
CA GLY A 82 -21.64 5.32 5.12
C GLY A 82 -21.73 4.72 6.53
N ASP A 83 -21.43 3.44 6.69
CA ASP A 83 -21.32 2.81 8.01
C ASP A 83 -19.97 3.21 8.67
N PRO A 84 -19.97 3.66 9.94
CA PRO A 84 -18.79 4.23 10.60
C PRO A 84 -17.76 3.18 11.04
N ASP A 85 -18.07 1.88 10.90
CA ASP A 85 -17.17 0.80 11.30
C ASP A 85 -16.05 0.61 10.28
N SER A 86 -14.85 0.28 10.75
CA SER A 86 -13.69 -0.04 9.89
C SER A 86 -13.55 -1.53 9.59
N ASP A 87 -14.32 -2.39 10.26
CA ASP A 87 -14.43 -3.83 9.97
C ASP A 87 -15.46 -4.03 8.88
N VAL A 88 -15.28 -3.31 7.78
CA VAL A 88 -16.22 -3.38 6.68
C VAL A 88 -15.83 -4.53 5.80
N ASP A 89 -16.81 -5.35 5.48
CA ASP A 89 -16.67 -6.41 4.51
C ASP A 89 -16.17 -5.85 3.16
N MET A 90 -15.05 -6.41 2.72
CA MET A 90 -14.56 -6.23 1.37
C MET A 90 -15.57 -6.86 0.40
N ILE A 91 -15.62 -6.36 -0.84
CA ILE A 91 -16.56 -6.85 -1.86
C ILE A 91 -16.39 -8.36 -2.15
N ALA A 92 -15.19 -8.89 -1.88
CA ALA A 92 -14.88 -10.31 -1.95
C ALA A 92 -13.90 -10.70 -0.84
N GLU A 93 -14.05 -11.93 -0.33
CA GLU A 93 -13.04 -12.54 0.53
C GLU A 93 -11.71 -12.72 -0.23
N TYR A 94 -10.59 -12.66 0.47
CA TYR A 94 -9.27 -12.87 -0.13
C TYR A 94 -9.17 -14.29 -0.73
N PRO A 95 -9.06 -14.43 -2.05
CA PRO A 95 -9.19 -15.73 -2.73
C PRO A 95 -7.92 -16.59 -2.62
N GLY A 96 -6.85 -16.08 -2.01
CA GLY A 96 -5.54 -16.70 -1.97
C GLY A 96 -4.59 -16.17 -3.04
N VAL A 97 -3.31 -16.54 -2.92
CA VAL A 97 -2.26 -16.09 -3.85
C VAL A 97 -2.57 -16.59 -5.27
N GLY A 98 -2.60 -15.68 -6.23
CA GLY A 98 -2.93 -15.98 -7.63
C GLY A 98 -4.38 -16.42 -7.87
N GLY A 99 -5.30 -16.16 -6.94
CA GLY A 99 -6.72 -16.53 -7.07
C GLY A 99 -7.54 -15.60 -7.97
N GLY A 100 -7.21 -14.30 -7.98
CA GLY A 100 -7.95 -13.25 -8.68
C GLY A 100 -9.35 -13.00 -8.12
N VAL A 101 -9.91 -11.83 -8.44
CA VAL A 101 -11.28 -11.47 -8.06
C VAL A 101 -12.19 -11.53 -9.28
N THR A 102 -13.34 -12.20 -9.16
CA THR A 102 -14.31 -12.35 -10.25
C THR A 102 -15.38 -11.27 -10.28
N ASP A 103 -15.74 -10.75 -9.10
CA ASP A 103 -16.74 -9.69 -8.94
C ASP A 103 -16.22 -8.64 -7.95
N PRO A 104 -16.09 -7.36 -8.35
CA PRO A 104 -16.42 -6.78 -9.66
C PRO A 104 -15.49 -7.30 -10.77
N ARG A 105 -15.97 -7.28 -12.02
CA ARG A 105 -15.18 -7.75 -13.18
C ARG A 105 -13.88 -6.94 -13.31
N GLY A 106 -12.73 -7.60 -13.13
CA GLY A 106 -11.40 -6.98 -13.10
C GLY A 106 -10.93 -6.54 -11.71
N GLY A 107 -11.75 -6.66 -10.67
CA GLY A 107 -11.42 -6.25 -9.30
C GLY A 107 -11.03 -4.78 -9.23
N ILE A 108 -9.86 -4.50 -8.65
CA ILE A 108 -9.28 -3.16 -8.57
C ILE A 108 -8.94 -2.56 -9.96
N LEU A 109 -8.83 -3.38 -11.00
CA LEU A 109 -8.60 -2.97 -12.39
C LEU A 109 -9.91 -2.70 -13.15
N ASN A 110 -11.05 -2.69 -12.47
CA ASN A 110 -12.30 -2.27 -13.07
C ASN A 110 -12.27 -0.76 -13.39
N LEU A 111 -12.74 -0.34 -14.56
CA LEU A 111 -12.72 1.05 -15.01
C LEU A 111 -13.46 1.98 -14.04
N THR A 112 -14.61 1.56 -13.49
CA THR A 112 -15.35 2.37 -12.53
C THR A 112 -14.55 2.56 -11.25
N VAL A 113 -13.90 1.50 -10.77
CA VAL A 113 -13.03 1.55 -9.59
C VAL A 113 -11.80 2.43 -9.84
N LEU A 114 -11.15 2.33 -11.01
CA LEU A 114 -10.03 3.19 -11.37
C LEU A 114 -10.42 4.68 -11.42
N ARG A 115 -11.63 5.01 -11.90
CA ARG A 115 -12.15 6.38 -11.89
C ARG A 115 -12.45 6.89 -10.48
N GLU A 116 -12.87 6.01 -9.58
CA GLU A 116 -13.05 6.35 -8.16
C GLU A 116 -11.70 6.62 -7.48
N ILE A 117 -10.71 5.77 -7.72
CA ILE A 117 -9.32 5.98 -7.23
C ILE A 117 -8.78 7.32 -7.71
N ASP A 118 -9.00 7.68 -8.96
CA ASP A 118 -8.58 8.97 -9.52
C ASP A 118 -9.27 10.16 -8.84
N THR A 119 -10.57 10.04 -8.57
CA THR A 119 -11.35 11.07 -7.87
C THR A 119 -10.87 11.27 -6.43
N ASP A 120 -10.53 10.18 -5.74
CA ASP A 120 -9.98 10.21 -4.38
C ASP A 120 -8.58 10.83 -4.37
N ALA A 121 -7.74 10.49 -5.35
CA ALA A 121 -6.43 11.08 -5.51
C ALA A 121 -6.54 12.60 -5.77
N ASP A 122 -7.48 13.06 -6.58
CA ASP A 122 -7.73 14.48 -6.80
C ASP A 122 -8.24 15.21 -5.56
N THR A 123 -9.03 14.53 -4.72
CA THR A 123 -9.43 15.05 -3.41
C THR A 123 -8.22 15.28 -2.50
N LEU A 124 -7.25 14.35 -2.51
CA LEU A 124 -5.99 14.53 -1.78
C LEU A 124 -5.12 15.65 -2.39
N ARG A 125 -5.01 15.73 -3.73
CA ARG A 125 -4.28 16.80 -4.43
C ARG A 125 -4.85 18.20 -4.17
N SER A 126 -6.16 18.31 -3.93
CA SER A 126 -6.83 19.59 -3.62
C SER A 126 -6.86 19.93 -2.13
N SER A 127 -6.38 19.03 -1.26
CA SER A 127 -6.36 19.24 0.19
C SER A 127 -5.21 20.14 0.65
N GLU A 128 -5.29 20.62 1.89
CA GLU A 128 -4.27 21.50 2.50
C GLU A 128 -2.90 20.82 2.69
N ILE A 129 -2.86 19.47 2.71
CA ILE A 129 -1.60 18.73 2.84
C ILE A 129 -0.80 18.72 1.53
N SER A 130 -1.42 19.05 0.40
CA SER A 130 -0.78 19.03 -0.92
C SER A 130 0.39 20.00 -1.06
N GLN A 131 0.41 21.07 -0.26
CA GLN A 131 1.52 22.03 -0.24
C GLN A 131 2.84 21.41 0.22
N PHE A 132 2.79 20.28 0.93
CA PHE A 132 3.96 19.58 1.44
C PHE A 132 4.37 18.40 0.57
N TYR A 133 3.73 18.20 -0.58
CA TYR A 133 4.05 17.09 -1.45
C TYR A 133 5.45 17.19 -2.04
N LEU A 134 6.11 16.04 -2.10
CA LEU A 134 7.40 15.88 -2.74
C LEU A 134 7.23 15.06 -4.02
N PRO A 135 8.09 15.28 -5.02
CA PRO A 135 8.06 14.47 -6.23
C PRO A 135 8.39 13.01 -5.92
N LEU A 136 7.79 12.11 -6.69
CA LEU A 136 8.08 10.68 -6.71
C LEU A 136 8.05 10.20 -8.16
N ALA A 137 8.80 9.16 -8.47
CA ALA A 137 8.81 8.58 -9.81
C ALA A 137 8.42 7.11 -9.72
N SER A 138 7.52 6.68 -10.59
CA SER A 138 7.14 5.28 -10.67
C SER A 138 8.18 4.42 -11.38
N GLU A 139 8.34 3.18 -10.97
CA GLU A 139 9.09 2.19 -11.73
C GLU A 139 8.37 1.75 -13.03
N ILE A 140 7.05 1.96 -13.10
CA ILE A 140 6.21 1.59 -14.26
C ILE A 140 6.23 2.73 -15.27
N SER A 141 5.68 3.89 -14.92
CA SER A 141 5.64 5.03 -15.82
C SER A 141 6.96 5.78 -15.94
N GLY A 142 7.84 5.75 -14.93
CA GLY A 142 9.11 6.51 -14.95
C GLY A 142 8.94 8.03 -14.97
N ASP A 143 7.70 8.52 -14.98
CA ASP A 143 7.34 9.93 -15.02
C ASP A 143 7.26 10.45 -13.58
N PRO A 144 7.81 11.64 -13.28
CA PRO A 144 7.70 12.21 -11.95
C PRO A 144 6.25 12.63 -11.69
N THR A 145 5.60 11.99 -10.72
CA THR A 145 4.33 12.46 -10.15
C THR A 145 4.60 13.32 -8.93
N PHE A 146 3.69 14.26 -8.65
CA PHE A 146 3.83 15.15 -7.50
C PHE A 146 2.94 14.68 -6.36
N GLY A 147 3.57 14.26 -5.27
CA GLY A 147 2.89 13.89 -4.02
C GLY A 147 2.19 12.54 -4.01
N ILE A 148 1.45 12.20 -5.07
CA ILE A 148 0.61 11.01 -5.11
C ILE A 148 0.95 10.14 -6.31
N LEU A 149 1.12 8.85 -6.07
CA LEU A 149 1.20 7.82 -7.08
C LEU A 149 0.10 6.78 -6.83
N ASP A 150 -0.84 6.72 -7.76
CA ASP A 150 -1.99 5.83 -7.75
C ASP A 150 -2.04 5.02 -9.04
N LEU A 151 -2.89 4.00 -9.06
CA LEU A 151 -3.02 3.11 -10.21
C LEU A 151 -3.59 3.84 -11.44
N ALA A 152 -4.54 4.76 -11.25
CA ALA A 152 -5.16 5.51 -12.34
C ALA A 152 -4.14 6.37 -13.11
N THR A 153 -3.19 6.97 -12.38
CA THR A 153 -2.09 7.76 -12.93
C THR A 153 -1.18 6.90 -13.80
N GLU A 154 -0.89 5.65 -13.40
CA GLU A 154 -0.13 4.72 -14.26
C GLU A 154 -0.84 4.44 -15.58
N PHE A 155 -2.15 4.18 -15.52
CA PHE A 155 -2.96 3.99 -16.73
C PHE A 155 -2.98 5.27 -17.58
N ARG A 156 -3.19 6.43 -16.98
CA ARG A 156 -3.19 7.73 -17.66
C ARG A 156 -1.88 7.97 -18.41
N THR A 157 -0.74 7.85 -17.74
CA THR A 157 0.58 8.07 -18.34
C THR A 157 0.91 7.02 -19.39
N PHE A 158 0.55 5.76 -19.17
CA PHE A 158 0.75 4.69 -20.16
C PHE A 158 -0.09 4.92 -21.42
N MET A 159 -1.38 5.21 -21.25
CA MET A 159 -2.33 5.43 -22.34
C MET A 159 -2.12 6.76 -23.07
N ALA A 160 -1.36 7.68 -22.50
CA ALA A 160 -0.90 8.90 -23.18
C ALA A 160 0.35 8.68 -24.06
N ASN A 161 0.90 7.47 -24.12
CA ASN A 161 2.25 7.19 -24.68
C ASN A 161 3.36 7.98 -23.97
N GLU A 162 3.21 8.23 -22.66
CA GLU A 162 4.18 9.01 -21.89
C GLU A 162 5.00 8.19 -20.91
N SER A 163 4.63 6.92 -20.71
CA SER A 163 5.32 6.02 -19.80
C SER A 163 6.69 5.57 -20.32
N SER A 164 7.51 5.11 -19.39
CA SER A 164 8.79 4.46 -19.63
C SER A 164 8.66 3.15 -20.44
N LEU A 165 7.45 2.60 -20.51
CA LEU A 165 7.13 1.41 -21.30
C LEU A 165 6.78 1.75 -22.75
N THR A 166 6.39 3.00 -23.03
CA THR A 166 5.92 3.45 -24.35
C THR A 166 6.87 4.44 -25.03
N LYS A 167 7.79 5.05 -24.27
CA LYS A 167 8.85 5.92 -24.78
C LYS A 167 10.21 5.19 -24.82
N PRO A 168 11.04 5.44 -25.85
CA PRO A 168 12.44 5.03 -25.85
C PRO A 168 13.19 5.62 -24.65
N ARG A 169 14.15 4.86 -24.12
CA ARG A 169 14.90 5.26 -22.92
C ARG A 169 16.39 5.20 -23.15
N ILE A 170 17.11 6.16 -22.59
CA ILE A 170 18.57 6.13 -22.57
C ILE A 170 19.01 5.18 -21.46
N ASP A 171 19.76 4.15 -21.82
CA ASP A 171 20.46 3.29 -20.87
C ASP A 171 21.74 4.01 -20.40
N PRO A 172 21.83 4.41 -19.11
CA PRO A 172 22.96 5.17 -18.59
C PRO A 172 24.27 4.37 -18.63
N TYR A 173 24.21 3.04 -18.54
CA TYR A 173 25.40 2.19 -18.65
C TYR A 173 25.91 2.15 -20.09
N LYS A 174 25.01 2.02 -21.07
CA LYS A 174 25.39 2.13 -22.49
C LYS A 174 25.93 3.52 -22.80
N LEU A 175 25.29 4.58 -22.29
CA LEU A 175 25.74 5.95 -22.50
C LEU A 175 27.14 6.18 -21.94
N SER A 176 27.44 5.64 -20.75
CA SER A 176 28.78 5.73 -20.16
C SER A 176 29.86 5.00 -20.96
N ALA A 177 29.48 3.96 -21.71
CA ALA A 177 30.39 3.12 -22.48
C ALA A 177 30.58 3.62 -23.93
N THR A 178 29.51 4.08 -24.58
CA THR A 178 29.51 4.48 -25.99
C THR A 178 29.71 5.98 -26.17
N LEU A 179 29.36 6.80 -25.17
CA LEU A 179 29.27 8.27 -25.24
C LEU A 179 28.40 8.78 -26.40
N ASP A 180 27.51 7.94 -26.92
CA ASP A 180 26.61 8.21 -28.03
C ASP A 180 25.17 8.01 -27.58
N ILE A 181 24.36 9.06 -27.71
CA ILE A 181 22.96 9.07 -27.27
C ILE A 181 22.14 8.11 -28.11
N GLU A 182 22.34 8.06 -29.43
CA GLU A 182 21.55 7.21 -30.32
C GLU A 182 21.86 5.73 -30.07
N ALA A 183 23.14 5.39 -29.95
CA ALA A 183 23.58 4.02 -29.66
C ALA A 183 23.21 3.54 -28.24
N SER A 184 22.86 4.46 -27.34
CA SER A 184 22.48 4.16 -25.95
C SER A 184 20.99 4.23 -25.69
N THR A 185 20.20 4.56 -26.71
CA THR A 185 18.74 4.64 -26.59
C THR A 185 18.14 3.28 -26.92
N ASP A 186 17.57 2.63 -25.90
CA ASP A 186 16.78 1.42 -26.07
C ASP A 186 15.38 1.76 -26.58
N PRO A 187 14.83 0.94 -27.50
CA PRO A 187 13.46 1.13 -27.97
C PRO A 187 12.46 0.95 -26.83
N ALA A 188 11.28 1.56 -26.97
CA ALA A 188 10.19 1.38 -26.03
C ALA A 188 9.80 -0.12 -25.95
N PRO A 189 9.63 -0.70 -24.75
CA PRO A 189 9.19 -2.08 -24.58
C PRO A 189 7.85 -2.40 -25.26
N THR A 190 6.93 -1.44 -25.27
CA THR A 190 5.61 -1.56 -25.89
C THR A 190 5.13 -0.20 -26.40
N ASN A 191 3.85 -0.08 -26.75
CA ASN A 191 3.24 1.17 -27.22
C ASN A 191 1.77 1.26 -26.79
N TRP A 192 1.20 2.45 -26.94
CA TRP A 192 -0.23 2.73 -26.92
C TRP A 192 -0.65 3.49 -28.18
N SER A 193 -0.04 3.17 -29.31
CA SER A 193 -0.35 3.77 -30.63
C SER A 193 -0.99 2.77 -31.58
N ASP A 194 -0.81 1.47 -31.32
CA ASP A 194 -1.49 0.38 -32.01
C ASP A 194 -2.29 -0.42 -30.98
N CYS A 195 -3.61 -0.24 -30.93
CA CYS A 195 -4.52 -0.89 -30.00
C CYS A 195 -5.32 -2.05 -30.63
N GLY A 196 -4.91 -2.48 -31.84
CA GLY A 196 -5.56 -3.58 -32.56
C GLY A 196 -6.98 -3.21 -33.02
N GLU A 197 -7.97 -3.95 -32.52
CA GLU A 197 -9.39 -3.76 -32.87
C GLU A 197 -10.01 -2.55 -32.14
N LEU A 198 -9.36 -2.06 -31.08
CA LEU A 198 -9.78 -0.87 -30.34
C LEU A 198 -9.12 0.39 -30.91
N GLU A 199 -9.80 1.52 -30.78
CA GLU A 199 -9.17 2.83 -30.94
C GLU A 199 -8.26 3.11 -29.72
N CYS A 200 -7.10 3.74 -29.94
CA CYS A 200 -6.23 4.12 -28.83
C CYS A 200 -6.75 5.37 -28.13
N LEU A 201 -7.66 5.18 -27.17
CA LEU A 201 -8.18 6.23 -26.32
C LEU A 201 -7.25 6.49 -25.11
N THR A 202 -7.26 7.71 -24.60
CA THR A 202 -6.59 8.08 -23.35
C THR A 202 -7.45 7.71 -22.14
N PHE A 203 -6.85 7.65 -20.95
CA PHE A 203 -7.57 7.31 -19.71
C PHE A 203 -8.76 8.25 -19.41
N ASP A 204 -8.60 9.53 -19.70
CA ASP A 204 -9.63 10.54 -19.43
C ASP A 204 -10.70 10.64 -20.54
N ASP A 205 -10.64 9.77 -21.56
CA ASP A 205 -11.62 9.80 -22.65
C ASP A 205 -13.01 9.31 -22.17
N PRO A 206 -14.11 10.02 -22.50
CA PRO A 206 -15.46 9.62 -22.08
C PRO A 206 -15.92 8.29 -22.68
N ASN A 207 -15.40 7.91 -23.86
CA ASN A 207 -15.73 6.66 -24.55
C ASN A 207 -14.83 5.49 -24.12
N LEU A 208 -13.93 5.70 -23.14
CA LEU A 208 -13.09 4.64 -22.62
C LEU A 208 -13.93 3.48 -22.08
N THR A 209 -13.55 2.26 -22.44
CA THR A 209 -14.23 1.03 -22.02
C THR A 209 -13.31 0.13 -21.19
N GLN A 210 -13.89 -0.87 -20.53
CA GLN A 210 -13.13 -1.86 -19.76
C GLN A 210 -12.08 -2.58 -20.64
N ASP A 211 -12.37 -2.86 -21.91
CA ASP A 211 -11.43 -3.58 -22.79
C ASP A 211 -10.14 -2.78 -23.03
N HIS A 212 -10.21 -1.44 -23.03
CA HIS A 212 -9.02 -0.60 -23.09
C HIS A 212 -8.18 -0.75 -21.83
N ILE A 213 -8.81 -0.79 -20.65
CA ILE A 213 -8.12 -1.03 -19.38
C ILE A 213 -7.49 -2.42 -19.36
N ASP A 214 -8.20 -3.44 -19.81
CA ASP A 214 -7.68 -4.81 -19.86
C ASP A 214 -6.45 -4.91 -20.78
N LEU A 215 -6.49 -4.24 -21.95
CA LEU A 215 -5.36 -4.18 -22.88
C LEU A 215 -4.16 -3.43 -22.29
N ALA A 216 -4.40 -2.27 -21.66
CA ALA A 216 -3.35 -1.49 -21.01
C ALA A 216 -2.71 -2.27 -19.86
N ALA A 217 -3.53 -2.85 -18.98
CA ALA A 217 -3.08 -3.68 -17.85
C ALA A 217 -2.22 -4.85 -18.34
N HIS A 218 -2.65 -5.52 -19.41
CA HIS A 218 -1.91 -6.64 -19.97
C HIS A 218 -0.57 -6.22 -20.56
N ARG A 219 -0.51 -5.11 -21.30
CA ARG A 219 0.76 -4.58 -21.82
C ARG A 219 1.70 -4.17 -20.70
N MET A 220 1.20 -3.48 -19.68
CA MET A 220 2.00 -3.11 -18.50
C MET A 220 2.49 -4.36 -17.76
N ALA A 221 1.64 -5.38 -17.56
CA ALA A 221 2.03 -6.63 -16.90
C ALA A 221 3.16 -7.36 -17.66
N ASN A 222 3.08 -7.47 -18.98
CA ASN A 222 4.09 -8.17 -19.78
C ASN A 222 5.40 -7.39 -19.96
N ASN A 223 5.37 -6.06 -19.92
CA ASN A 223 6.52 -5.23 -20.32
C ASN A 223 7.17 -4.45 -19.16
N SER A 224 6.61 -4.51 -17.95
CA SER A 224 7.17 -3.82 -16.76
C SER A 224 8.11 -4.67 -15.90
N ASN A 225 8.54 -5.85 -16.38
CA ASN A 225 9.35 -6.80 -15.60
C ASN A 225 8.75 -7.13 -14.21
N GLY A 226 7.42 -7.17 -14.14
CA GLY A 226 6.67 -7.44 -12.92
C GLY A 226 6.41 -6.24 -12.02
N ALA A 227 6.93 -5.04 -12.31
CA ALA A 227 6.69 -3.83 -11.50
C ALA A 227 5.19 -3.50 -11.41
N PHE A 228 4.46 -3.57 -12.53
CA PHE A 228 3.01 -3.36 -12.54
C PHE A 228 2.27 -4.36 -11.64
N LEU A 229 2.66 -5.64 -11.71
CA LEU A 229 2.04 -6.67 -10.89
C LEU A 229 2.38 -6.52 -9.40
N ARG A 230 3.55 -5.99 -9.03
CA ARG A 230 3.90 -5.69 -7.63
C ARG A 230 3.08 -4.53 -7.05
N PHE A 231 2.55 -3.67 -7.89
CA PHE A 231 1.64 -2.60 -7.48
C PHE A 231 0.26 -3.13 -7.06
N LEU A 232 -0.07 -4.37 -7.45
CA LEU A 232 -1.30 -5.07 -7.11
C LEU A 232 -1.06 -6.07 -5.97
N SER A 233 -2.14 -6.42 -5.28
CA SER A 233 -2.14 -7.42 -4.21
C SER A 233 -1.71 -8.82 -4.68
N ASN A 234 -1.36 -9.70 -3.74
CA ASN A 234 -0.76 -11.01 -4.05
C ASN A 234 -1.73 -12.05 -4.61
N ASP A 235 -3.03 -11.81 -4.49
CA ASP A 235 -4.08 -12.56 -5.19
C ASP A 235 -4.17 -12.23 -6.68
N ARG A 236 -3.43 -11.24 -7.19
CA ARG A 236 -3.45 -10.89 -8.62
C ARG A 236 -3.32 -12.13 -9.52
N ALA A 237 -4.21 -12.22 -10.50
CA ALA A 237 -4.25 -13.33 -11.44
C ALA A 237 -4.73 -12.86 -12.81
N PHE A 238 -4.38 -13.62 -13.85
CA PHE A 238 -5.04 -13.52 -15.13
C PHE A 238 -6.19 -14.53 -15.15
N LEU A 239 -7.42 -14.04 -15.19
CA LEU A 239 -8.63 -14.85 -15.14
C LEU A 239 -9.17 -15.06 -16.57
N PRO A 240 -9.53 -16.30 -16.94
CA PRO A 240 -10.19 -16.57 -18.22
C PRO A 240 -11.51 -15.82 -18.34
N ASP A 241 -11.76 -15.25 -19.52
CA ASP A 241 -12.99 -14.57 -19.89
C ASP A 241 -13.17 -14.70 -21.41
N GLU A 242 -14.23 -15.40 -21.83
CA GLU A 242 -14.50 -15.66 -23.25
C GLU A 242 -14.80 -14.38 -24.03
N ASP A 243 -15.31 -13.34 -23.35
CA ASP A 243 -15.67 -12.07 -23.98
C ASP A 243 -14.47 -11.11 -24.08
N GLY A 244 -13.41 -11.30 -23.28
CA GLY A 244 -12.28 -10.36 -23.19
C GLY A 244 -11.47 -10.29 -24.49
N LEU A 245 -10.89 -9.15 -24.86
CA LEU A 245 -10.10 -9.05 -26.12
C LEU A 245 -8.66 -9.56 -25.99
N VAL A 246 -8.17 -9.70 -24.77
CA VAL A 246 -6.77 -9.96 -24.46
C VAL A 246 -6.52 -11.45 -24.25
N ILE A 247 -5.39 -11.95 -24.74
CA ILE A 247 -4.91 -13.31 -24.45
C ILE A 247 -3.76 -13.20 -23.45
N GLY A 248 -3.84 -13.89 -22.32
CA GLY A 248 -2.84 -13.80 -21.27
C GLY A 248 -2.62 -15.07 -20.48
N PRO A 249 -1.65 -15.04 -19.54
CA PRO A 249 -1.08 -16.25 -18.97
C PRO A 249 -1.84 -16.68 -17.70
N VAL A 250 -2.67 -17.72 -17.84
CA VAL A 250 -3.44 -18.31 -16.72
C VAL A 250 -2.49 -19.12 -15.84
N GLY A 251 -2.56 -18.97 -14.50
CA GLY A 251 -1.68 -19.71 -13.58
C GLY A 251 -0.18 -19.38 -13.75
N HIS A 252 0.13 -18.16 -14.19
CA HIS A 252 1.49 -17.73 -14.49
C HIS A 252 2.42 -17.73 -13.28
N ARG A 253 3.72 -17.72 -13.57
CA ARG A 253 4.80 -17.48 -12.63
C ARG A 253 5.68 -16.34 -13.15
N ILE A 254 6.25 -15.56 -12.24
CA ILE A 254 7.23 -14.52 -12.57
C ILE A 254 8.62 -15.15 -12.47
N SER A 255 9.40 -15.12 -13.54
CA SER A 255 10.79 -15.60 -13.56
C SER A 255 11.75 -14.57 -12.94
N GLU A 256 13.02 -14.95 -12.73
CA GLU A 256 14.03 -14.09 -12.09
C GLU A 256 14.28 -12.77 -12.84
N ASN A 257 14.12 -12.79 -14.16
CA ASN A 257 14.22 -11.60 -15.03
C ASN A 257 12.92 -10.79 -15.12
N GLY A 258 11.88 -11.12 -14.36
CA GLY A 258 10.60 -10.42 -14.33
C GLY A 258 9.61 -10.78 -15.44
N SER A 259 9.96 -11.71 -16.34
CA SER A 259 9.04 -12.16 -17.40
C SER A 259 7.95 -13.10 -16.88
N LEU A 260 6.80 -13.11 -17.54
CA LEU A 260 5.68 -13.98 -17.21
C LEU A 260 5.80 -15.31 -17.96
N VAL A 261 5.77 -16.42 -17.20
CA VAL A 261 5.84 -17.78 -17.74
C VAL A 261 4.55 -18.51 -17.39
N SER A 262 3.90 -19.08 -18.40
CA SER A 262 2.73 -19.95 -18.23
C SER A 262 2.67 -21.00 -19.35
N ASP A 263 2.11 -22.16 -19.00
CA ASP A 263 1.78 -23.24 -19.93
C ASP A 263 0.45 -23.00 -20.67
N ASN A 264 -0.43 -22.16 -20.11
CA ASN A 264 -1.78 -21.90 -20.63
C ASN A 264 -1.98 -20.41 -20.93
N TRP A 265 -2.27 -20.11 -22.20
CA TRP A 265 -2.58 -18.77 -22.67
C TRP A 265 -4.00 -18.75 -23.20
N GLU A 266 -4.87 -18.04 -22.50
CA GLU A 266 -6.30 -18.02 -22.77
C GLU A 266 -6.79 -16.58 -22.87
N ARG A 267 -7.96 -16.42 -23.48
CA ARG A 267 -8.65 -15.14 -23.53
C ARG A 267 -9.11 -14.78 -22.12
N GLY A 268 -8.88 -13.54 -21.68
CA GLY A 268 -9.12 -13.16 -20.29
C GLY A 268 -8.74 -11.73 -19.94
N ARG A 269 -8.58 -11.50 -18.65
CA ARG A 269 -8.24 -10.19 -18.08
C ARG A 269 -7.43 -10.34 -16.79
N TRP A 270 -6.66 -9.31 -16.45
CA TRP A 270 -6.02 -9.22 -15.13
C TRP A 270 -7.05 -8.82 -14.07
N SER A 271 -6.90 -9.39 -12.87
CA SER A 271 -7.73 -9.06 -11.71
C SER A 271 -6.95 -9.18 -10.41
N ALA A 272 -7.26 -8.32 -9.45
CA ALA A 272 -6.72 -8.31 -8.09
C ALA A 272 -7.71 -7.63 -7.13
N SER A 273 -7.66 -7.94 -5.84
CA SER A 273 -8.51 -7.33 -4.81
C SER A 273 -8.10 -5.93 -4.38
N ALA A 274 -6.80 -5.60 -4.46
CA ALA A 274 -6.27 -4.36 -3.95
C ALA A 274 -5.05 -3.85 -4.73
N ALA A 275 -4.74 -2.57 -4.55
CA ALA A 275 -3.57 -1.91 -5.11
C ALA A 275 -2.98 -0.91 -4.11
N TRP A 276 -1.78 -0.41 -4.40
CA TRP A 276 -1.14 0.62 -3.59
C TRP A 276 -1.54 2.05 -4.01
N LEU A 277 -1.62 2.94 -3.03
CA LEU A 277 -1.58 4.39 -3.17
C LEU A 277 -0.37 4.88 -2.39
N ILE A 278 0.57 5.51 -3.08
CA ILE A 278 1.81 5.96 -2.48
C ILE A 278 1.76 7.49 -2.38
N VAL A 279 2.01 8.01 -1.19
CA VAL A 279 2.04 9.45 -0.93
C VAL A 279 3.42 9.84 -0.40
N ASN A 280 4.03 10.86 -1.00
CA ASN A 280 5.31 11.41 -0.58
C ASN A 280 5.15 12.85 -0.10
N PHE A 281 5.53 13.14 1.14
CA PHE A 281 5.45 14.49 1.70
C PHE A 281 6.67 14.86 2.56
N ASP A 282 6.93 16.17 2.63
CA ASP A 282 7.93 16.78 3.50
C ASP A 282 7.40 16.82 4.93
N ARG A 283 7.76 15.78 5.68
CA ARG A 283 7.38 15.64 7.09
C ARG A 283 7.89 16.80 7.94
N ASP A 284 9.11 17.29 7.68
CA ASP A 284 9.73 18.34 8.48
C ASP A 284 9.00 19.67 8.28
N GLU A 285 8.65 19.98 7.03
CA GLU A 285 7.84 21.15 6.72
C GLU A 285 6.43 21.05 7.31
N MET A 286 5.81 19.88 7.27
CA MET A 286 4.54 19.63 7.93
C MET A 286 4.62 19.88 9.44
N GLN A 287 5.62 19.33 10.13
CA GLN A 287 5.80 19.54 11.57
C GLN A 287 6.06 21.01 11.94
N ARG A 288 6.86 21.72 11.13
CA ARG A 288 7.08 23.18 11.30
C ARG A 288 5.80 23.99 11.15
N ASN A 289 4.85 23.51 10.33
CA ASN A 289 3.53 24.13 10.14
C ASN A 289 2.46 23.63 11.13
N GLY A 290 2.86 22.92 12.18
CA GLY A 290 1.96 22.51 13.26
C GLY A 290 1.23 21.19 13.04
N TRP A 291 1.58 20.42 12.00
CA TRP A 291 1.05 19.08 11.80
C TRP A 291 1.72 18.08 12.75
N THR A 292 0.91 17.26 13.43
CA THR A 292 1.40 16.21 14.33
C THR A 292 1.21 14.84 13.70
N PHE A 293 2.25 14.02 13.71
CA PHE A 293 2.20 12.63 13.27
C PHE A 293 2.08 11.73 14.50
N THR A 294 0.97 11.01 14.61
CA THR A 294 0.79 10.00 15.66
C THR A 294 0.78 8.63 15.01
N TRP A 295 1.73 7.78 15.37
CA TRP A 295 1.66 6.35 15.08
C TRP A 295 0.60 5.77 16.01
N LYS A 296 -0.62 5.59 15.50
CA LYS A 296 -1.61 4.75 16.18
C LYS A 296 -1.35 3.32 15.70
N ASN A 297 -1.31 2.34 16.59
CA ASN A 297 -1.47 0.94 16.19
C ASN A 297 -2.68 0.87 15.27
N ALA A 298 -2.59 0.12 14.16
CA ALA A 298 -3.73 -0.15 13.29
C ALA A 298 -4.85 -0.71 14.18
N THR A 299 -5.80 0.16 14.49
CA THR A 299 -6.89 -0.07 15.42
C THR A 299 -8.12 0.55 14.78
N SER A 300 -9.20 -0.22 14.75
CA SER A 300 -10.50 0.12 14.21
C SER A 300 -11.20 1.22 15.02
N GLN A 301 -10.60 2.41 15.10
CA GLN A 301 -11.24 3.56 15.74
C GLN A 301 -10.77 4.86 15.11
N PHE A 302 -11.64 5.47 14.29
CA PHE A 302 -11.60 6.92 14.14
C PHE A 302 -12.98 7.54 13.90
N GLY A 303 -13.38 8.35 14.88
CA GLY A 303 -14.37 9.40 14.80
C GLY A 303 -14.17 10.29 16.03
N TYR A 304 -13.84 11.57 15.84
CA TYR A 304 -13.86 12.53 16.95
C TYR A 304 -15.32 12.73 17.38
N GLY A 305 -15.76 11.99 18.40
CA GLY A 305 -16.95 12.35 19.14
C GLY A 305 -16.66 13.65 19.88
N GLY A 306 -17.16 14.77 19.35
CA GLY A 306 -17.14 16.04 20.07
C GLY A 306 -17.82 15.82 21.43
N THR A 307 -17.05 15.90 22.51
CA THR A 307 -17.60 15.90 23.86
C THR A 307 -18.30 17.24 24.08
N GLY A 308 -19.60 17.24 23.76
CA GLY A 308 -20.51 18.25 24.27
C GLY A 308 -20.58 18.11 25.79
N TRP A 309 -20.24 19.20 26.48
CA TRP A 309 -20.57 19.37 27.89
C TRP A 309 -22.09 19.36 28.04
N ASN A 310 -22.62 18.41 28.82
CA ASN A 310 -23.84 18.52 29.62
C ASN A 310 -23.78 17.51 30.76
#